data_AF-A0A2G9SNH4-F1
#
_entry.id   AF-A0A2G9SNH4-F1
#
_cell.length_a   1.000
_cell.length_b   1.000
_cell.length_c   1.000
_cell.angle_alpha   90.00
_cell.angle_beta   90.00
_cell.angle_gamma   90.00
#
_symmetry.space_group_name_H-M   'P 1'
#
loop_
_entity.id
_entity.type
_entity.pdbx_description
1 polymer ?
#
loop_
_entity_poly.entity_id
_entity_poly.type
_entity_poly.pdbx_seq_one_letter_code
_entity_poly.pdbx_strand_id
1 'polypeptide(L)' 'MMLYRETFVMKLILFSDSSDRVLKISLQRSSSGENLIFSDAEALKRFIEEWLNAPHLPDPTQEDDESEP' A
#
# COMPACT_ATOMS: atom_id res chain seq x y z
N MET A 1 14.76 8.98 -15.50
CA MET A 1 13.39 8.79 -14.97
C MET A 1 13.28 7.34 -14.54
N MET A 2 13.48 7.04 -13.25
CA MET A 2 13.29 5.67 -12.77
C MET A 2 11.82 5.45 -12.44
N LEU A 3 11.26 4.35 -12.93
CA LEU A 3 9.89 3.95 -12.65
C LEU A 3 9.84 3.34 -11.24
N TYR A 4 9.19 4.02 -10.30
CA TYR A 4 8.89 3.45 -8.98
C TYR A 4 7.87 2.32 -9.15
N ARG A 5 8.31 1.08 -8.93
CA ARG A 5 7.46 -0.11 -8.96
C ARG A 5 7.23 -0.60 -7.54
N GLU A 6 6.09 -0.27 -6.97
CA GLU A 6 5.59 -0.91 -5.75
C GLU A 6 4.75 -2.14 -6.14
N THR A 7 4.93 -3.26 -5.43
CA THR A 7 4.17 -4.49 -5.71
C THR A 7 3.36 -4.88 -4.48
N PHE A 8 2.07 -5.09 -4.71
CA PHE A 8 1.13 -5.50 -3.68
C PHE A 8 0.63 -6.92 -3.93
N VAL A 9 0.40 -7.66 -2.86
CA VAL A 9 -0.37 -8.91 -2.90
C VAL A 9 -1.80 -8.58 -2.51
N MET A 10 -2.73 -8.76 -3.44
CA MET A 10 -4.16 -8.56 -3.19
C MET A 10 -4.84 -9.89 -2.82
N LYS A 11 -5.64 -9.89 -1.76
CA LYS A 11 -6.43 -11.04 -1.29
C LYS A 11 -7.87 -10.61 -1.03
N LEU A 12 -8.81 -11.49 -1.32
CA LEU A 12 -10.18 -11.40 -0.82
C LEU A 12 -10.26 -12.19 0.49
N ILE A 13 -10.71 -11.54 1.57
CA ILE A 13 -10.76 -12.14 2.90
C ILE A 13 -12.18 -12.04 3.46
N LEU A 14 -12.69 -13.16 3.96
CA LEU A 14 -14.01 -13.21 4.59
C LEU A 14 -13.85 -12.93 6.08
N PHE A 15 -14.37 -11.79 6.54
CA PHE A 15 -14.52 -11.53 7.96
C PHE A 15 -15.85 -12.08 8.43
N SER A 16 -15.80 -12.93 9.45
CA SER A 16 -17.00 -13.43 10.12
C SER A 16 -16.97 -12.94 11.56
N ASP A 17 -17.98 -12.16 11.93
CA ASP A 17 -18.30 -11.89 13.34
C ASP A 17 -19.57 -12.70 13.70
N SER A 18 -19.90 -12.74 14.99
CA SER A 18 -21.04 -13.41 15.61
C SER A 18 -22.39 -13.17 14.94
N SER A 19 -22.54 -12.11 14.13
CA SER A 19 -23.79 -11.73 13.46
C SER A 19 -23.70 -11.58 11.94
N ASP A 20 -22.52 -11.53 11.33
CA ASP A 20 -22.41 -11.23 9.89
C ASP A 20 -21.13 -11.78 9.23
N ARG A 21 -21.21 -12.02 7.92
CA ARG A 21 -20.09 -12.44 7.06
C ARG A 21 -19.89 -11.43 5.96
N VAL A 22 -18.82 -10.65 6.08
CA VAL A 22 -18.48 -9.58 5.13
C VAL A 22 -17.20 -9.91 4.39
N LEU A 23 -17.25 -9.87 3.06
CA LEU A 23 -16.07 -9.98 2.23
C LEU A 23 -15.34 -8.64 2.22
N LYS A 24 -14.04 -8.64 2.49
CA LYS A 24 -13.16 -7.47 2.46
C LYS A 24 -12.00 -7.71 1.50
N ILE A 25 -11.36 -6.63 1.07
CA ILE A 25 -10.16 -6.67 0.24
C ILE A 25 -8.96 -6.37 1.13
N SER A 26 -7.94 -7.23 1.10
CA SER A 26 -6.66 -7.00 1.77
C SER A 26 -5.58 -6.76 0.72
N LEU A 27 -4.79 -5.72 0.96
CA LEU A 27 -3.67 -5.33 0.12
C LEU A 27 -2.41 -5.31 0.99
N GLN A 28 -1.53 -6.27 0.76
CA GLN A 28 -0.28 -6.38 1.51
C GLN A 28 0.88 -5.80 0.69
N ARG A 29 1.65 -4.89 1.30
CA ARG A 29 2.87 -4.35 0.72
C ARG A 29 4.00 -5.36 0.86
N SER A 30 4.63 -5.71 -0.26
CA SER A 30 5.68 -6.73 -0.26
C SER A 30 6.96 -6.25 0.43
N SER A 31 7.21 -4.94 0.39
CA SER A 31 8.41 -4.29 0.93
C SER A 31 8.38 -4.15 2.46
N SER A 32 7.26 -3.67 3.02
CA SER A 32 7.11 -3.40 4.45
C SER A 32 6.36 -4.48 5.23
N GLY A 33 5.65 -5.38 4.53
CA GLY A 33 4.73 -6.32 5.15
C GLY A 33 3.43 -5.68 5.68
N GLU A 34 3.27 -4.36 5.51
CA GLU A 34 2.06 -3.62 5.86
C GLU A 34 0.83 -4.23 5.18
N ASN A 35 -0.26 -4.38 5.93
CA ASN A 35 -1.51 -4.94 5.42
C ASN A 35 -2.63 -3.90 5.54
N LEU A 36 -3.16 -3.48 4.41
CA LEU A 36 -4.27 -2.54 4.29
C LEU A 36 -5.56 -3.31 4.03
N ILE A 37 -6.64 -2.98 4.75
CA ILE A 37 -7.93 -3.67 4.63
C ILE A 37 -9.01 -2.67 4.21
N PHE A 38 -9.72 -3.01 3.13
CA PHE A 38 -10.77 -2.19 2.54
C PHE A 38 -12.12 -2.90 2.64
N SER A 39 -13.17 -2.13 2.92
CA SER A 39 -14.55 -2.64 3.00
C SER A 39 -15.10 -3.06 1.65
N ASP A 40 -14.69 -2.40 0.58
CA ASP A 40 -15.23 -2.55 -0.77
C ASP A 40 -14.24 -2.04 -1.83
N ALA A 41 -14.61 -2.20 -3.11
CA ALA A 41 -13.79 -1.80 -4.25
C ALA A 41 -13.67 -0.28 -4.42
N GLU A 42 -14.66 0.50 -3.96
CA GLU A 42 -14.62 1.95 -4.08
C GLU A 42 -13.61 2.55 -3.09
N ALA A 43 -13.54 2.02 -1.88
CA ALA A 43 -12.50 2.36 -0.89
C ALA A 43 -11.09 2.04 -1.42
N LEU A 44 -10.91 0.89 -2.05
CA LEU A 44 -9.64 0.52 -2.70
C LEU A 44 -9.29 1.50 -3.84
N LYS A 45 -10.27 1.86 -4.68
CA LYS A 45 -10.06 2.78 -5.80
C LYS A 45 -9.59 4.15 -5.31
N ARG A 46 -10.25 4.72 -4.30
CA ARG A 46 -9.84 6.01 -3.71
C ARG A 46 -8.42 5.96 -3.18
N PHE A 47 -8.06 4.87 -2.50
CA PHE A 47 -6.68 4.68 -2.04
C PHE A 47 -5.68 4.67 -3.21
N ILE A 48 -5.97 3.95 -4.31
CA ILE A 48 -5.07 3.92 -5.48
C ILE A 48 -4.94 5.31 -6.10
N GLU A 49 -6.05 6.05 -6.23
CA GLU A 49 -6.05 7.41 -6.75
C GLU A 49 -5.24 8.36 -5.86
N GLU A 50 -5.42 8.30 -4.54
CA GLU A 50 -4.62 9.09 -3.59
C GLU A 50 -3.14 8.69 -3.63
N TRP A 51 -2.85 7.39 -3.70
CA TRP A 51 -1.48 6.87 -3.78
C TRP A 51 -0.74 7.35 -5.02
N LEU A 52 -1.42 7.41 -6.18
CA LEU A 52 -0.86 7.90 -7.43
C LEU A 52 -0.66 9.43 -7.44
N ASN A 53 -1.45 10.16 -6.65
CA ASN A 53 -1.40 11.62 -6.55
C ASN A 53 -0.59 12.13 -5.35
N ALA A 54 -0.10 11.25 -4.47
CA ALA A 54 0.65 11.62 -3.28
C ALA A 54 2.00 12.27 -3.66
N PRO A 55 2.36 13.46 -3.11
CA PRO A 55 3.51 14.22 -3.62
C PRO A 55 4.90 13.65 -3.30
N HIS A 56 5.04 12.59 -2.49
CA HIS A 56 6.33 12.15 -1.98
C HIS A 56 6.41 10.62 -1.79
N LEU A 57 7.13 9.93 -2.67
CA LEU A 57 8.06 8.89 -2.23
C LEU A 57 9.41 9.62 -2.06
N PRO A 58 10.05 9.60 -0.88
CA PRO A 58 11.37 10.19 -0.73
C PRO A 58 12.32 9.50 -1.72
N ASP A 59 13.11 10.30 -2.43
CA ASP A 59 14.17 9.82 -3.31
C ASP A 59 15.15 8.99 -2.47
N PRO A 60 15.34 7.68 -2.73
CA PRO A 60 16.22 6.84 -1.92
C PRO A 60 17.71 7.14 -2.16
N THR A 61 18.04 8.14 -2.99
CA THR A 61 19.42 8.56 -3.29
C THR A 61 19.93 9.71 -2.43
N GLN A 62 19.33 10.02 -1.29
CA GLN A 62 20.12 10.59 -0.19
C GLN A 62 20.84 9.45 0.52
N GLU A 63 21.86 8.92 -0.16
CA GLU A 63 23.02 8.40 0.56
C GLU A 63 23.57 9.59 1.35
N ASP A 64 23.59 9.47 2.67
CA ASP A 64 24.41 10.29 3.56
C ASP A 64 25.88 10.06 3.16
N ASP A 65 26.34 10.73 2.10
CA ASP A 65 27.74 10.76 1.70
C ASP A 65 28.22 12.20 1.55
N GLU A 66 28.18 12.90 2.68
CA GLU A 66 29.25 13.85 3.02
C GLU A 66 29.88 13.38 4.34
N SER A 67 30.43 12.17 4.32
CA SER A 67 31.53 11.80 5.20
C SER A 67 32.85 12.06 4.47
N GLU A 68 33.33 13.30 4.50
CA GLU A 68 34.73 13.61 4.21
C GLU A 68 35.24 14.75 5.12
N PRO A 69 36.57 14.84 5.35
CA PRO A 69 37.21 14.85 6.68
C PRO A 69 37.39 16.20 7.39
#